data_AF-A0A1M7H826-F1
#
_entry.id   AF-A0A1M7H826-F1
#
_cell.length_a   1.000
_cell.length_b   1.000
_cell.length_c   1.000
_cell.angle_alpha   90.00
_cell.angle_beta   90.00
_cell.angle_gamma   90.00
#
_symmetry.space_group_name_H-M   'P 1'
#
loop_
_entity.id
_entity.type
_entity.pdbx_description
1 polymer ?
#
loop_
_entity_poly.entity_id
_entity_poly.type
_entity_poly.pdbx_seq_one_letter_code
_entity_poly.pdbx_strand_id
1 'polypeptide(L)'
;MVKIILLNLVKTFIFSLIVSIAISCIYYAVVIKGNDYSKALPVIISALFYLNGILLIMATPALFTPNPAIWGNPAWKLFLYFAGPLAYIITNFIAPQPGPNNTIYITAGIVFFITHAIFYYKLTKKVSGN
;
A
#
# COMPACT_ATOMS: atom_id res chain seq x y z
N MET A 1 9.79 10.39 16.93
CA MET A 1 9.94 9.87 15.55
C MET A 1 8.92 8.78 15.21
N VAL A 2 8.74 7.76 16.06
CA VAL A 2 7.73 6.68 15.87
C VAL A 2 6.32 7.22 15.58
N LYS A 3 5.81 8.18 16.36
CA LYS A 3 4.49 8.83 16.13
C LYS A 3 4.34 9.41 14.72
N ILE A 4 5.42 9.96 14.15
CA ILE A 4 5.41 10.57 12.82
C ILE A 4 5.32 9.47 11.74
N ILE A 5 6.08 8.38 11.92
CA ILE A 5 6.04 7.23 11.00
C ILE A 5 4.66 6.56 11.06
N LEU A 6 4.11 6.36 12.26
CA LEU A 6 2.76 5.82 12.42
C LEU A 6 1.71 6.67 11.70
N LEU A 7 1.77 8.00 11.86
CA LEU A 7 0.87 8.91 11.16
C LEU A 7 1.04 8.81 9.63
N ASN A 8 2.27 8.65 9.14
CA ASN A 8 2.52 8.45 7.71
C ASN A 8 2.01 7.11 7.20
N LEU A 9 2.09 6.04 8.00
CA LEU A 9 1.51 4.73 7.66
C LEU A 9 -0.03 4.83 7.56
N VAL A 10 -0.68 5.48 8.51
CA VAL A 10 -2.14 5.72 8.48
C VAL A 10 -2.53 6.58 7.27
N LYS A 11 -1.78 7.65 6.98
CA LYS A 11 -2.00 8.46 5.78
C LYS A 11 -1.82 7.64 4.51
N THR A 12 -0.77 6.82 4.45
CA THR A 12 -0.53 5.92 3.32
C THR A 12 -1.72 5.00 3.12
N PHE A 13 -2.20 4.34 4.19
CA PHE A 13 -3.36 3.48 4.15
C PHE A 13 -4.62 4.18 3.64
N ILE A 14 -4.98 5.35 4.20
CA ILE A 14 -6.19 6.07 3.79
C ILE A 14 -6.10 6.51 2.33
N PHE A 15 -4.97 7.11 1.92
CA PHE A 15 -4.80 7.58 0.55
C PHE A 15 -4.78 6.43 -0.47
N SER A 16 -4.01 5.37 -0.17
CA SER A 16 -3.93 4.20 -1.05
C SER A 16 -5.28 3.49 -1.16
N LEU A 17 -6.06 3.41 -0.09
CA LEU A 17 -7.41 2.85 -0.10
C LEU A 17 -8.32 3.64 -1.04
N ILE A 18 -8.39 4.97 -0.89
CA ILE A 18 -9.24 5.83 -1.73
C ILE A 18 -8.86 5.69 -3.21
N VAL A 19 -7.57 5.75 -3.52
CA VAL A 19 -7.07 5.62 -4.90
C VAL A 19 -7.35 4.23 -5.46
N SER A 20 -7.15 3.18 -4.67
CA SER A 20 -7.41 1.80 -5.09
C SER A 20 -8.90 1.59 -5.38
N ILE A 21 -9.80 2.18 -4.57
CA ILE A 21 -11.25 2.11 -4.79
C ILE A 21 -11.61 2.79 -6.10
N ALA A 22 -11.10 4.02 -6.34
CA ALA A 22 -11.35 4.73 -7.58
C ALA A 22 -10.89 3.93 -8.80
N ILE A 23 -9.66 3.40 -8.79
CA ILE A 23 -9.12 2.62 -9.91
C ILE A 23 -9.92 1.33 -10.13
N SER A 24 -10.29 0.62 -9.05
CA SER A 24 -11.03 -0.64 -9.17
C SER A 24 -12.46 -0.42 -9.66
N CYS A 25 -13.11 0.67 -9.25
CA CYS A 25 -14.43 1.05 -9.78
C CYS A 25 -14.34 1.36 -11.29
N ILE A 26 -13.31 2.10 -11.73
CA ILE A 26 -13.09 2.37 -13.15
C ILE A 26 -12.83 1.06 -13.91
N TYR A 27 -11.96 0.21 -13.41
CA TYR A 27 -11.67 -1.10 -14.00
C TYR A 27 -12.94 -1.94 -14.15
N TYR A 28 -13.75 -2.03 -13.09
CA TYR A 28 -15.00 -2.78 -13.09
C TYR A 28 -15.99 -2.22 -14.11
N ALA A 29 -16.17 -0.89 -14.16
CA ALA A 29 -17.09 -0.24 -15.10
C ALA A 29 -16.70 -0.41 -16.57
N VAL A 30 -15.40 -0.48 -16.87
CA VAL A 30 -14.90 -0.62 -18.25
C VAL A 30 -14.90 -2.08 -18.71
N VAL A 31 -14.50 -3.00 -17.84
CA VAL A 31 -14.28 -4.41 -18.20
C VAL A 31 -15.53 -5.27 -18.01
N ILE A 32 -16.33 -5.01 -16.98
CA ILE A 32 -17.49 -5.83 -16.61
C ILE A 32 -18.76 -5.03 -16.93
N LYS A 33 -19.03 -4.88 -18.22
CA LYS A 33 -20.21 -4.16 -18.74
C LYS A 33 -21.48 -4.98 -18.47
N GLY A 34 -22.51 -4.34 -17.93
CA GLY A 34 -23.88 -4.89 -17.85
C GLY A 34 -24.25 -5.62 -16.55
N ASN A 35 -23.43 -5.54 -15.51
CA ASN A 35 -23.70 -6.19 -14.23
C ASN A 35 -24.36 -5.22 -13.21
N ASP A 36 -25.02 -5.75 -12.18
CA ASP A 36 -25.66 -4.94 -11.13
C ASP A 36 -24.63 -4.22 -10.25
N TYR A 37 -24.37 -2.94 -10.55
CA TYR A 37 -23.38 -2.11 -9.87
C TYR A 37 -23.69 -1.86 -8.38
N SER A 38 -24.95 -2.02 -7.96
CA SER A 38 -25.36 -1.79 -6.57
C SER A 38 -24.74 -2.81 -5.61
N LYS A 39 -24.51 -4.04 -6.08
CA LYS A 39 -23.86 -5.11 -5.31
C LYS A 39 -22.33 -5.13 -5.47
N ALA A 40 -21.82 -4.61 -6.59
CA ALA A 40 -20.39 -4.61 -6.89
C ALA A 40 -19.61 -3.63 -6.00
N LEU A 41 -20.14 -2.42 -5.78
CA LEU A 41 -19.44 -1.37 -5.05
C LEU A 41 -19.10 -1.75 -3.59
N PRO A 42 -20.02 -2.29 -2.77
CA PRO A 42 -19.69 -2.73 -1.41
C PRO A 42 -18.61 -3.83 -1.36
N VAL A 43 -18.63 -4.74 -2.34
CA VAL A 43 -17.63 -5.82 -2.45
C VAL A 43 -16.25 -5.25 -2.80
N ILE A 44 -16.18 -4.30 -3.75
CA ILE A 44 -14.93 -3.62 -4.11
C ILE A 44 -14.35 -2.89 -2.90
N ILE A 45 -15.18 -2.12 -2.19
CA ILE A 45 -14.73 -1.34 -1.03
C ILE A 45 -14.20 -2.26 0.08
N SER A 46 -14.95 -3.31 0.43
CA SER A 46 -14.53 -4.25 1.48
C SER A 46 -13.26 -5.01 1.10
N ALA A 47 -13.17 -5.53 -0.12
CA ALA A 47 -11.97 -6.21 -0.62
C ALA A 47 -10.74 -5.30 -0.54
N LEU A 48 -10.84 -4.06 -1.03
CA LEU A 48 -9.72 -3.13 -1.03
C LEU A 48 -9.34 -2.63 0.36
N PHE A 49 -10.31 -2.54 1.28
CA PHE A 49 -10.03 -2.26 2.68
C PHE A 49 -9.15 -3.35 3.28
N TYR A 50 -9.49 -4.63 3.07
CA TYR A 50 -8.68 -5.76 3.54
C TYR A 50 -7.29 -5.78 2.89
N LEU A 51 -7.19 -5.58 1.57
CA LEU A 51 -5.90 -5.60 0.86
C LEU A 51 -4.98 -4.48 1.34
N ASN A 52 -5.48 -3.25 1.47
CA ASN A 52 -4.70 -2.15 2.02
C ASN A 52 -4.38 -2.35 3.51
N GLY A 53 -5.25 -3.05 4.26
CA GLY A 53 -5.00 -3.42 5.65
C GLY A 53 -3.84 -4.41 5.79
N ILE A 54 -3.78 -5.42 4.93
CA ILE A 54 -2.65 -6.35 4.86
C ILE A 54 -1.36 -5.60 4.53
N LEU A 55 -1.39 -4.73 3.51
CA LEU A 55 -0.24 -3.92 3.12
C LEU A 55 0.23 -2.99 4.25
N LEU A 56 -0.71 -2.42 5.02
CA LEU A 56 -0.39 -1.63 6.22
C LEU A 56 0.33 -2.48 7.27
N ILE A 57 -0.17 -3.68 7.57
CA ILE A 57 0.47 -4.61 8.52
C ILE A 57 1.89 -4.96 8.03
N MET A 58 2.05 -5.26 6.73
CA MET A 58 3.35 -5.56 6.14
C MET A 58 4.32 -4.36 6.15
N ALA A 59 3.81 -3.13 6.21
CA ALA A 59 4.61 -1.91 6.34
C ALA A 59 4.90 -1.52 7.81
N THR A 60 4.33 -2.22 8.81
CA THR A 60 4.60 -1.94 10.23
C THR A 60 6.07 -2.06 10.68
N PRO A 61 6.94 -2.90 10.05
CA PRO A 61 8.35 -2.91 10.41
C PRO A 61 9.05 -1.55 10.26
N ALA A 62 8.49 -0.64 9.44
CA ALA A 62 8.93 0.75 9.33
C ALA A 62 8.98 1.48 10.68
N LEU A 63 8.16 1.08 11.66
CA LEU A 63 8.13 1.65 13.00
C LEU A 63 9.43 1.42 13.80
N PHE A 64 10.23 0.42 13.43
CA PHE A 64 11.53 0.15 14.03
C PHE A 64 12.67 0.99 13.43
N THR A 65 12.43 1.67 12.31
CA THR A 65 13.46 2.50 11.66
C THR A 65 14.10 3.54 12.60
N PRO A 66 13.39 4.20 13.55
CA PRO A 66 14.01 5.16 14.48
C PRO A 66 14.99 4.57 15.49
N ASN A 67 15.14 3.25 15.55
CA ASN A 67 16.10 2.63 16.46
C ASN A 67 17.53 3.10 16.12
N PRO A 68 18.31 3.65 17.08
CA PRO A 68 19.67 4.12 16.83
C PRO A 68 20.59 3.09 16.18
N ALA A 69 20.43 1.80 16.49
CA ALA A 69 21.20 0.71 15.90
C ALA A 69 20.90 0.50 14.40
N ILE A 70 19.75 0.99 13.92
CA ILE A 70 19.24 0.81 12.56
C ILE A 70 19.34 2.12 11.77
N TRP A 71 19.21 3.27 12.44
CA TRP A 71 19.12 4.60 11.82
C TRP A 71 20.37 4.99 11.02
N GLY A 72 21.55 4.50 11.42
CA GLY A 72 22.81 4.78 10.74
C GLY A 72 23.00 4.07 9.40
N ASN A 73 22.18 3.05 9.09
CA ASN A 73 22.33 2.28 7.85
C ASN A 73 21.15 2.52 6.88
N PRO A 74 21.39 3.20 5.74
CA PRO A 74 20.32 3.52 4.79
C PRO A 74 19.67 2.28 4.17
N ALA A 75 20.43 1.18 4.00
CA ALA A 75 19.89 -0.06 3.43
C ALA A 75 18.85 -0.69 4.36
N TRP A 76 19.15 -0.79 5.67
CA TRP A 76 18.20 -1.31 6.65
C TRP A 76 16.96 -0.43 6.78
N LYS A 77 17.13 0.89 6.69
CA LYS A 77 16.01 1.83 6.70
C LYS A 77 15.07 1.58 5.51
N LEU A 78 15.61 1.46 4.30
CA LEU A 78 14.81 1.19 3.10
C LEU A 78 14.17 -0.21 3.15
N PHE A 79 14.91 -1.21 3.62
CA PHE A 79 14.42 -2.57 3.77
C PHE A 79 13.19 -2.61 4.70
N LEU A 80 13.30 -2.08 5.91
CA LEU A 80 12.19 -2.06 6.87
C LEU A 80 10.99 -1.24 6.38
N TYR A 81 11.22 -0.21 5.56
CA TYR A 81 10.16 0.65 5.05
C TYR A 81 9.43 0.04 3.85
N PHE A 82 10.12 -0.68 2.96
CA PHE A 82 9.57 -1.08 1.66
C PHE A 82 9.48 -2.59 1.43
N ALA A 83 10.16 -3.43 2.21
CA ALA A 83 10.23 -4.87 1.95
C ALA A 83 8.84 -5.54 1.97
N GLY A 84 7.97 -5.17 2.91
CA GLY A 84 6.63 -5.75 3.01
C GLY A 84 5.77 -5.51 1.75
N PRO A 85 5.46 -4.26 1.40
CA PRO A 85 4.71 -3.95 0.18
C PRO A 85 5.37 -4.48 -1.10
N LEU A 86 6.70 -4.47 -1.18
CA LEU A 86 7.43 -5.02 -2.33
C LEU A 86 7.29 -6.55 -2.43
N ALA A 87 7.43 -7.26 -1.31
CA ALA A 87 7.22 -8.71 -1.25
C ALA A 87 5.79 -9.10 -1.62
N TYR A 88 4.81 -8.30 -1.21
CA TYR A 88 3.42 -8.49 -1.61
C TYR A 88 3.25 -8.41 -3.13
N ILE A 89 3.81 -7.38 -3.78
CA ILE A 89 3.75 -7.23 -5.24
C ILE A 89 4.43 -8.42 -5.93
N ILE A 90 5.66 -8.75 -5.53
CA ILE A 90 6.43 -9.85 -6.11
C ILE A 90 5.67 -11.19 -5.97
N THR A 91 5.09 -11.45 -4.81
CA THR A 91 4.32 -12.69 -4.57
C THR A 91 3.14 -12.80 -5.53
N ASN A 92 2.41 -11.71 -5.80
CA ASN A 92 1.28 -11.74 -6.75
C ASN A 92 1.71 -11.85 -8.22
N PHE A 93 2.98 -11.61 -8.54
CA PHE A 93 3.55 -11.89 -9.87
C PHE A 93 4.04 -13.34 -9.99
N ILE A 94 4.67 -13.89 -8.95
CA ILE A 94 5.24 -15.25 -8.97
C ILE A 94 4.16 -16.32 -8.77
N ALA A 95 3.21 -16.06 -7.87
CA ALA A 95 2.11 -16.95 -7.52
C ALA A 95 0.78 -16.19 -7.68
N PRO A 96 0.36 -15.91 -8.93
CA PRO A 96 -0.84 -15.14 -9.20
C PRO A 96 -2.08 -15.83 -8.63
N GLN A 97 -2.97 -15.04 -8.04
CA GLN A 97 -4.24 -15.57 -7.53
C GLN A 97 -5.10 -16.08 -8.69
N PRO A 98 -5.78 -17.23 -8.55
CA PRO A 98 -6.64 -17.77 -9.59
C PRO A 98 -7.82 -16.83 -9.89
N GLY A 99 -8.07 -16.58 -11.17
CA GLY A 99 -9.18 -15.76 -11.66
C GLY A 99 -8.81 -14.32 -12.07
N PRO A 100 -9.79 -13.50 -12.49
CA PRO A 100 -9.55 -12.16 -13.03
C PRO A 100 -9.10 -11.14 -11.98
N ASN A 101 -9.17 -11.50 -10.70
CA ASN A 101 -8.92 -10.58 -9.60
C ASN A 101 -7.44 -10.28 -9.39
N ASN A 102 -6.51 -11.09 -9.91
CA ASN A 102 -5.06 -10.87 -9.68
C ASN A 102 -4.61 -9.44 -10.04
N THR A 103 -5.21 -8.86 -11.08
CA THR A 103 -4.99 -7.46 -11.48
C THR A 103 -5.30 -6.47 -10.35
N ILE A 104 -6.40 -6.68 -9.61
CA ILE A 104 -6.81 -5.83 -8.49
C ILE A 104 -5.80 -5.94 -7.33
N TYR A 105 -5.31 -7.15 -7.05
CA TYR A 105 -4.32 -7.38 -6.00
C TYR A 105 -3.01 -6.67 -6.32
N ILE A 106 -2.48 -6.84 -7.54
CA ILE A 106 -1.25 -6.18 -8.01
C ILE A 106 -1.44 -4.66 -8.00
N THR A 107 -2.58 -4.17 -8.51
CA THR A 107 -2.87 -2.73 -8.56
C THR A 107 -2.92 -2.11 -7.17
N ALA A 108 -3.60 -2.75 -6.21
CA ALA A 108 -3.63 -2.27 -4.83
C ALA A 108 -2.22 -2.23 -4.21
N GLY A 109 -1.40 -3.26 -4.46
CA GLY A 109 0.01 -3.30 -4.04
C GLY A 109 0.83 -2.14 -4.61
N ILE A 110 0.74 -1.90 -5.92
CA ILE A 110 1.45 -0.81 -6.61
C ILE A 110 0.99 0.56 -6.09
N VAL A 111 -0.32 0.78 -5.97
CA VAL A 111 -0.89 2.04 -5.46
C VAL A 111 -0.41 2.31 -4.04
N PHE A 112 -0.43 1.30 -3.18
CA PHE A 112 0.09 1.42 -1.82
C PHE A 112 1.59 1.74 -1.84
N PHE A 113 2.39 1.00 -2.62
CA PHE A 113 3.83 1.19 -2.70
C PHE A 113 4.20 2.62 -3.15
N ILE A 114 3.58 3.12 -4.22
CA ILE A 114 3.80 4.48 -4.72
C ILE A 114 3.41 5.52 -3.66
N THR A 115 2.24 5.36 -3.05
CA THR A 115 1.77 6.25 -1.99
C THR A 115 2.75 6.24 -0.81
N HIS A 116 3.24 5.06 -0.43
CA HIS A 116 4.19 4.87 0.66
C HIS A 116 5.54 5.53 0.36
N ALA A 117 6.02 5.42 -0.89
CA ALA A 117 7.24 6.07 -1.36
C ALA A 117 7.11 7.61 -1.34
N ILE A 118 5.96 8.17 -1.75
CA ILE A 118 5.71 9.61 -1.69
C ILE A 118 5.76 10.12 -0.25
N PHE A 119 5.12 9.42 0.69
CA PHE A 119 5.14 9.81 2.11
C PHE A 119 6.51 9.61 2.75
N TYR A 120 7.27 8.59 2.35
CA TYR A 120 8.65 8.42 2.76
C TYR A 120 9.53 9.59 2.32
N TYR A 121 9.45 9.98 1.04
CA TYR A 121 10.21 11.12 0.52
C TYR A 121 9.88 12.43 1.25
N LYS A 122 8.59 12.68 1.51
CA LYS A 122 8.15 13.84 2.31
C LYS A 122 8.71 13.79 3.74
N LEU A 123 8.77 12.59 4.35
CA LEU A 123 9.32 12.40 5.68
C LEU A 123 10.82 12.68 5.73
N THR A 124 11.60 12.10 4.81
CA THR A 124 13.06 12.27 4.79
C THR A 124 13.46 13.71 4.50
N LYS A 125 12.79 14.38 3.56
CA LYS A 125 13.01 15.80 3.28
C LYS A 125 12.73 16.68 4.50
N LYS A 126 11.66 16.39 5.25
CA LYS A 126 11.31 17.14 6.47
C LYS A 126 12.34 16.95 7.58
N VAL A 127 12.97 15.77 7.68
CA VAL A 127 13.98 15.49 8.70
C VAL A 127 15.35 16.08 8.36
N SER A 128 15.69 16.22 7.07
CA SER A 128 16.97 16.78 6.62
C SER A 128 17.01 18.31 6.52
N GLY A 129 15.85 18.98 6.61
CA GLY A 129 15.72 20.44 6.52
C GLY A 129 15.59 21.15 7.86
N ASN A 130 15.79 20.43 8.96
CA ASN A 130 15.94 20.94 10.33
C ASN A 130 17.35 20.64 10.82
#